data_AF-A0A2V9CN67-F1
#
_entry.id   AF-A0A2V9CN67-F1
#
_cell.length_a   1.000
_cell.length_b   1.000
_cell.length_c   1.000
_cell.angle_alpha   90.00
_cell.angle_beta   90.00
_cell.angle_gamma   90.00
#
_symmetry.space_group_name_H-M   'P 1'
#
loop_
_entity.id
_entity.type
_entity.pdbx_description
1 polymer ?
#
loop_
_entity_poly.entity_id
_entity_poly.type
_entity_poly.pdbx_seq_one_letter_code
_entity_poly.pdbx_strand_id
1 'polypeptide(L)'
;MSLGLRACREVVVLVGLVIASIVPFAKGKALPSQPSTAQEGEAAASAPTRPVAAEQKATKPAKVTYVDGQLTIIAENSLLSDILSALHAAMGAEIDLPPSASSERIWVRLGPGP
;
A
#
# COMPACT_ATOMS: atom_id res chain seq x y z
N MET A 1 -42.49 -17.81 -4.67
CA MET A 1 -42.04 -16.44 -4.31
C MET A 1 -40.54 -16.41 -4.59
N SER A 2 -40.17 -15.86 -5.74
CA SER A 2 -38.92 -16.13 -6.44
C SER A 2 -37.90 -15.03 -6.17
N LEU A 3 -37.23 -15.08 -5.02
CA LEU A 3 -36.37 -13.97 -4.56
C LEU A 3 -34.85 -14.26 -4.56
N GLY A 4 -34.40 -15.50 -4.82
CA GLY A 4 -32.97 -15.84 -4.81
C GLY A 4 -32.23 -15.62 -6.14
N LEU A 5 -32.94 -15.57 -7.28
CA LEU A 5 -32.30 -15.63 -8.60
C LEU A 5 -32.02 -14.25 -9.24
N ARG A 6 -32.46 -13.16 -8.61
CA ARG A 6 -32.24 -11.78 -9.13
C ARG A 6 -30.96 -11.13 -8.61
N ALA A 7 -30.52 -11.46 -7.39
CA ALA A 7 -29.34 -10.82 -6.79
C ALA A 7 -28.02 -11.22 -7.45
N CYS A 8 -27.88 -12.47 -7.90
CA CYS A 8 -26.64 -12.95 -8.54
C CYS A 8 -26.42 -12.40 -9.96
N ARG A 9 -27.46 -11.88 -10.63
CA ARG A 9 -27.35 -11.38 -12.01
C ARG A 9 -26.83 -9.94 -12.08
N GLU A 10 -27.08 -9.13 -11.05
CA GLU A 10 -26.58 -7.74 -10.95
C GLU A 10 -25.07 -7.69 -10.66
N VAL A 11 -24.56 -8.60 -9.81
CA VAL A 11 -23.14 -8.63 -9.43
C VAL A 11 -22.23 -8.96 -10.62
N VAL A 12 -22.69 -9.81 -11.55
CA VAL A 12 -21.91 -10.21 -12.73
C VAL A 12 -21.82 -9.07 -13.77
N VAL A 13 -22.83 -8.21 -13.88
CA VAL A 13 -22.85 -7.10 -14.87
C VAL A 13 -21.95 -5.95 -14.42
N LEU A 14 -21.78 -5.72 -13.11
CA LEU A 14 -20.92 -4.65 -12.59
C LEU A 14 -19.41 -4.95 -12.66
N VAL A 15 -19.01 -6.23 -12.60
CA VAL A 15 -17.59 -6.62 -12.69
C VAL A 15 -17.05 -6.55 -14.12
N GLY A 16 -17.91 -6.69 -15.15
CA GLY A 16 -17.50 -6.72 -16.55
C GLY A 16 -17.24 -5.34 -17.21
N LEU A 17 -17.64 -4.22 -16.60
CA LEU A 17 -17.58 -2.89 -17.23
C LEU A 17 -16.27 -2.12 -16.95
N VAL A 18 -15.45 -2.57 -16.00
CA VAL A 18 -14.21 -1.87 -15.59
C VAL A 18 -12.98 -2.50 -16.26
N ILE A 19 -12.92 -2.55 -17.59
CA ILE A 19 -11.69 -2.95 -18.31
C ILE A 19 -11.46 -2.19 -19.63
N ALA A 20 -12.13 -1.05 -19.84
CA ALA A 20 -12.22 -0.46 -21.18
C ALA A 20 -11.72 0.99 -21.35
N SER A 21 -10.87 1.59 -20.50
CA SER A 21 -10.60 3.04 -20.67
C SER A 21 -9.22 3.63 -20.33
N ILE A 22 -8.11 2.89 -20.27
CA ILE A 22 -6.81 3.58 -20.08
C ILE A 22 -5.67 3.00 -20.91
N VAL A 23 -5.66 3.29 -22.22
CA VAL A 23 -4.41 3.47 -23.00
C VAL A 23 -4.62 4.54 -24.07
N PRO A 24 -4.01 5.74 -23.95
CA PRO A 24 -3.81 6.61 -25.09
C PRO A 24 -2.39 6.44 -25.66
N PHE A 25 -2.34 6.02 -26.92
CA PHE A 25 -1.62 6.68 -28.00
C PHE A 25 -0.15 7.10 -27.78
N ALA A 26 0.78 6.21 -28.12
CA ALA A 26 2.16 6.59 -28.45
C ALA A 26 2.33 6.65 -29.98
N LYS A 27 2.39 7.87 -30.52
CA LYS A 27 2.77 8.15 -31.91
C LYS A 27 4.04 9.00 -31.91
N GLY A 28 5.18 8.35 -32.04
CA GLY A 28 6.49 8.97 -32.26
C GLY A 28 7.18 8.31 -33.45
N LYS A 29 7.56 9.12 -34.45
CA LYS A 29 8.00 8.72 -35.79
C LYS A 29 9.52 8.93 -35.92
N ALA A 30 10.18 7.92 -36.50
CA ALA A 30 11.45 7.95 -37.27
C ALA A 30 12.83 7.97 -36.57
N LEU A 31 13.63 6.96 -36.97
CA LEU A 31 15.11 6.77 -37.04
C LEU A 31 15.85 7.99 -37.66
N PRO A 32 17.20 8.10 -37.67
CA PRO A 32 18.23 7.11 -37.28
C PRO A 32 19.45 7.67 -36.51
N SER A 33 20.34 6.78 -36.03
CA SER A 33 21.81 6.88 -36.12
C SER A 33 22.49 5.81 -35.26
N GLN A 34 23.07 4.80 -35.91
CA GLN A 34 24.29 4.15 -35.43
C GLN A 34 25.43 4.73 -36.28
N PRO A 35 26.65 4.92 -35.73
CA PRO A 35 27.59 3.80 -35.76
C PRO A 35 28.49 3.65 -34.52
N SER A 36 28.78 2.37 -34.26
CA SER A 36 30.00 1.73 -33.71
C SER A 36 30.90 2.49 -32.73
N THR A 37 31.19 1.83 -31.60
CA THR A 37 32.56 1.43 -31.24
C THR A 37 32.47 0.25 -30.27
N ALA A 38 33.10 -0.87 -30.63
CA ALA A 38 33.38 -1.95 -29.71
C ALA A 38 34.38 -1.45 -28.66
N GLN A 39 34.03 -1.53 -27.38
CA GLN A 39 34.99 -1.47 -26.29
C GLN A 39 34.84 -2.74 -25.46
N GLU A 40 35.61 -3.74 -25.88
CA GLU A 40 36.14 -4.75 -24.99
C GLU A 40 37.24 -4.07 -24.16
N GLY A 41 37.21 -4.19 -22.83
CA GLY A 41 38.28 -3.68 -21.99
C GLY A 41 37.87 -3.25 -20.58
N GLU A 42 38.05 -4.19 -19.65
CA GLU A 42 38.64 -3.95 -18.32
C GLU A 42 37.75 -3.47 -17.16
N ALA A 43 37.60 -4.41 -16.23
CA ALA A 43 37.41 -4.29 -14.79
C ALA A 43 37.36 -2.87 -14.18
N ALA A 44 36.20 -2.54 -13.62
CA ALA A 44 36.14 -1.89 -12.31
C ALA A 44 34.88 -2.37 -11.60
N ALA A 45 35.08 -3.16 -10.54
CA ALA A 45 34.04 -3.49 -9.57
C ALA A 45 33.57 -2.19 -8.90
N SER A 46 32.58 -1.53 -9.48
CA SER A 46 31.78 -0.54 -8.77
C SER A 46 30.70 -1.31 -8.03
N ALA A 47 31.04 -1.80 -6.84
CA ALA A 47 30.01 -2.20 -5.89
C ALA A 47 29.07 -0.99 -5.73
N PRO A 48 27.75 -1.14 -5.97
CA PRO A 48 26.84 -0.03 -5.72
C PRO A 48 26.93 0.26 -4.23
N THR A 49 27.44 1.43 -3.86
CA THR A 49 27.20 2.00 -2.54
C THR A 49 25.70 2.19 -2.44
N ARG A 50 24.99 1.18 -1.93
CA ARG A 50 23.59 1.32 -1.54
C ARG A 50 23.54 2.48 -0.57
N PRO A 51 22.81 3.58 -0.86
CA PRO A 51 22.42 4.50 0.19
C PRO A 51 21.38 3.76 1.04
N VAL A 52 21.82 2.94 2.00
CA VAL A 52 20.93 2.38 3.03
C VAL A 52 20.79 3.41 4.14
N ALA A 53 20.19 4.54 3.78
CA ALA A 53 19.59 5.47 4.71
C ALA A 53 18.34 6.01 4.04
N ALA A 54 17.43 5.10 3.66
CA ALA A 54 16.03 5.47 3.56
C ALA A 54 15.67 6.02 4.95
N GLU A 55 15.53 7.34 5.02
CA GLU A 55 15.33 8.11 6.25
C GLU A 55 14.47 7.31 7.23
N GLN A 56 15.10 6.84 8.33
CA GLN A 56 14.39 6.37 9.52
C GLN A 56 13.74 7.60 10.16
N LYS A 57 12.76 8.18 9.47
CA LYS A 57 11.95 9.27 9.98
C LYS A 57 11.28 8.72 11.23
N ALA A 58 11.61 9.32 12.38
CA ALA A 58 11.11 8.92 13.68
C ALA A 58 9.61 8.66 13.59
N THR A 59 9.20 7.43 13.89
CA THR A 59 7.81 7.00 13.87
C THR A 59 7.08 7.75 14.97
N LYS A 60 5.97 8.43 14.65
CA LYS A 60 5.10 9.02 15.68
C LYS A 60 4.26 7.89 16.30
N PRO A 61 4.06 7.87 17.63
CA PRO A 61 3.19 6.88 18.25
C PRO A 61 1.75 7.06 17.75
N ALA A 62 1.07 5.94 17.47
CA ALA A 62 -0.34 5.94 17.15
C ALA A 62 -1.17 6.26 18.40
N LYS A 63 -2.24 7.06 18.24
CA LYS A 63 -3.23 7.30 19.29
C LYS A 63 -4.47 6.49 18.99
N VAL A 64 -4.83 5.62 19.93
CA VAL A 64 -6.06 4.83 19.89
C VAL A 64 -6.86 5.11 21.15
N THR A 65 -8.15 5.39 20.99
CA THR A 65 -9.08 5.59 22.12
C THR A 65 -10.37 4.84 21.87
N TYR A 66 -10.88 4.18 22.90
CA TYR A 66 -12.19 3.53 22.91
C TYR A 66 -13.02 4.10 24.06
N VAL A 67 -13.98 4.96 23.75
CA VAL A 67 -14.79 5.69 24.73
C VAL A 67 -16.26 5.64 24.32
N ASP A 68 -17.15 5.32 25.25
CA ASP A 68 -18.60 5.21 25.00
C ASP A 68 -18.95 4.29 23.81
N GLY A 69 -18.20 3.19 23.66
CA GLY A 69 -18.36 2.25 22.55
C GLY A 69 -17.85 2.75 21.20
N GLN A 70 -17.12 3.88 21.17
CA GLN A 70 -16.62 4.50 19.94
C GLN A 70 -15.09 4.43 19.86
N LEU A 71 -14.60 3.85 18.76
CA LEU A 71 -13.20 3.75 18.41
C LEU A 71 -12.74 4.99 17.62
N THR A 72 -11.61 5.56 18.03
CA THR A 72 -10.87 6.57 17.27
C THR A 72 -9.42 6.14 17.11
N ILE A 73 -8.90 6.17 15.89
CA ILE A 73 -7.51 5.84 15.56
C ILE A 73 -6.89 7.03 14.84
N ILE A 74 -5.80 7.57 15.37
CA ILE A 74 -4.99 8.62 14.74
C ILE A 74 -3.57 8.08 14.59
N ALA A 75 -3.17 7.82 13.36
CA ALA A 75 -1.84 7.37 12.98
C ALA A 75 -1.26 8.30 11.92
N GLU A 76 -0.11 8.89 12.22
CA GLU A 76 0.57 9.83 11.33
C GLU A 76 1.99 9.32 11.09
N ASN A 77 2.14 8.45 10.09
CA ASN A 77 3.39 7.73 9.84
C ASN A 77 3.77 6.84 11.04
N SER A 78 2.79 6.10 11.55
CA SER A 78 2.95 5.12 12.63
C SER A 78 3.13 3.72 12.05
N LEU A 79 3.80 2.82 12.77
CA LEU A 79 3.84 1.41 12.37
C LEU A 79 2.49 0.75 12.62
N LEU A 80 2.13 -0.22 11.77
CA LEU A 80 0.92 -1.02 11.98
C LEU A 80 0.98 -1.77 13.32
N SER A 81 2.16 -2.27 13.71
CA SER A 81 2.39 -2.91 15.01
C SER A 81 2.11 -1.99 16.20
N ASP A 82 2.45 -0.70 16.11
CA ASP A 82 2.15 0.28 17.15
C ASP A 82 0.64 0.52 17.27
N ILE A 83 -0.06 0.59 16.13
CA ILE A 83 -1.51 0.75 16.09
C ILE A 83 -2.19 -0.44 16.76
N LEU A 84 -1.78 -1.66 16.41
CA LEU A 84 -2.36 -2.87 17.00
C LEU A 84 -2.05 -3.00 18.48
N SER A 85 -0.83 -2.64 18.91
CA SER A 85 -0.47 -2.65 20.33
C SER A 85 -1.34 -1.67 21.13
N ALA A 86 -1.57 -0.47 20.61
CA ALA A 86 -2.44 0.52 21.22
C ALA A 86 -3.91 0.09 21.19
N LEU A 87 -4.35 -0.59 20.13
CA LEU A 87 -5.71 -1.13 20.01
C LEU A 87 -5.96 -2.26 21.01
N HIS A 88 -4.99 -3.16 21.18
CA HIS A 88 -5.01 -4.21 22.20
C HIS A 88 -5.07 -3.60 23.60
N ALA A 89 -4.26 -2.57 23.89
CA ALA A 89 -4.31 -1.87 25.17
C ALA A 89 -5.65 -1.16 25.43
N ALA A 90 -6.31 -0.64 24.39
CA ALA A 90 -7.57 0.09 24.52
C ALA A 90 -8.80 -0.83 24.61
N MET A 91 -8.81 -1.98 23.93
CA MET A 91 -10.01 -2.83 23.79
C MET A 91 -9.83 -4.28 24.25
N GLY A 92 -8.60 -4.73 24.52
CA GLY A 92 -8.31 -6.14 24.80
C GLY A 92 -8.44 -7.04 23.56
N ALA A 93 -8.39 -6.47 22.35
CA ALA A 93 -8.45 -7.22 21.10
C ALA A 93 -7.06 -7.73 20.70
N GLU A 94 -6.94 -9.04 20.45
CA GLU A 94 -5.74 -9.65 19.89
C GLU A 94 -5.92 -9.81 18.38
N ILE A 95 -4.95 -9.35 17.59
CA ILE A 95 -4.99 -9.38 16.13
C ILE A 95 -3.71 -10.03 15.64
N ASP A 96 -3.85 -11.18 14.97
CA ASP A 96 -2.71 -11.87 14.36
C ASP A 96 -2.18 -11.03 13.20
N LEU A 97 -0.91 -10.63 13.30
CA LEU A 97 -0.25 -9.83 12.28
C LEU A 97 0.79 -10.69 11.54
N PRO A 98 0.67 -10.87 10.21
CA PRO A 98 1.70 -11.58 9.47
C PRO A 98 3.04 -10.82 9.55
N PRO A 99 4.18 -11.54 9.57
CA PRO A 99 5.49 -10.92 9.79
C PRO A 99 5.82 -9.85 8.74
N SER A 100 5.33 -10.01 7.51
CA SER A 100 5.52 -9.04 6.42
C SER A 100 4.82 -7.70 6.66
N ALA A 101 3.77 -7.63 7.49
CA ALA A 101 2.98 -6.42 7.74
C ALA A 101 3.46 -5.62 8.97
N SER A 102 4.34 -6.19 9.79
CA SER A 102 4.82 -5.56 11.04
C SER A 102 5.56 -4.24 10.82
N SER A 103 6.23 -4.10 9.66
CA SER A 103 6.98 -2.89 9.31
C SER A 103 6.17 -1.92 8.43
N GLU A 104 4.89 -2.19 8.19
CA GLU A 104 4.04 -1.32 7.37
C GLU A 104 3.80 0.02 8.08
N ARG A 105 3.90 1.11 7.31
CA ARG A 105 3.66 2.46 7.80
C ARG A 105 2.27 2.90 7.39
N ILE A 106 1.49 3.31 8.37
CA ILE A 106 0.10 3.71 8.19
C ILE A 106 -0.05 5.21 8.42
N TRP A 107 -0.86 5.83 7.57
CA TRP A 107 -1.36 7.18 7.75
C TRP A 107 -2.88 7.15 7.69
N VAL A 108 -3.54 7.23 8.84
CA VAL A 108 -5.00 7.18 8.92
C VAL A 108 -5.52 8.02 10.08
N ARG A 109 -6.69 8.62 9.87
CA ARG A 109 -7.52 9.21 10.92
C ARG A 109 -8.91 8.62 10.78
N LEU A 110 -9.27 7.75 11.70
CA LEU A 110 -10.54 7.04 11.74
C LEU A 110 -11.31 7.44 12.99
N GLY A 111 -12.62 7.57 12.86
CA GLY A 111 -13.56 7.69 13.98
C GLY A 111 -14.01 9.12 14.30
N PRO A 112 -14.83 9.26 15.36
CA PRO A 112 -15.35 8.18 16.21
C PRO A 112 -16.36 7.27 15.47
N GLY A 113 -16.31 5.97 15.71
CA GLY A 113 -17.23 4.98 15.12
C GLY A 113 -17.30 3.69 15.95
N PRO A 114 -18.41 2.92 15.85
CA PRO A 114 -18.57 1.66 16.58
C PRO A 114 -17.65 0.55 16.08
#